data_AF-A0A0K2RL01-F1
#
_entry.id   AF-A0A0K2RL01-F1
#
_cell.length_a   1.000
_cell.length_b   1.000
_cell.length_c   1.000
_cell.angle_alpha   90.00
_cell.angle_beta   90.00
_cell.angle_gamma   90.00
#
_symmetry.space_group_name_H-M   'P 1'
#
loop_
_entity.id
_entity.type
_entity.pdbx_description
1 polymer ?
#
loop_
_entity_poly.entity_id
_entity_poly.type
_entity_poly.pdbx_seq_one_letter_code
_entity_poly.pdbx_strand_id
1 'polypeptide(L)'
;MPKPVSEPPSGEKLAASTTAEDAVAGLKAAAQSVHDELKARADKASGDGKAVLEATALMAKDTMLLKSATKLINNNGSSAERAIWEAGASVSEMLHNLGGYMAERATDVLDVRARIVAELRGVPAPGIPASDTPFILVAEDLAPADTATLDPAVVTALVTSGGGPQSHTAIIARSLGLPAVVAARGVDEIPDGAEVFVDGAAGSLSLEPTEEQRAAALAWVENAATLAVFDGNGTTADGHLVPLLANVGGAKDAAAAAALGAQGVGLFRTEFCFLERDTEPTVLEQAAAYRGVFDAFPGKKVVLRTLDAGADKPFPSSPTPPSPTRPSACAATAPTSRHPVFWTASSRPSP
;
A
#
# COMPACT_ATOMS: atom_id res chain seq x y z
N MET A 1 -0.37 -11.84 10.21
CA MET A 1 -1.62 -11.60 9.48
C MET A 1 -2.41 -12.89 9.46
N PRO A 2 -3.75 -12.84 9.55
CA PRO A 2 -4.58 -14.01 9.31
C PRO A 2 -4.25 -14.63 7.94
N LYS A 3 -4.25 -15.96 7.87
CA LYS A 3 -4.09 -16.65 6.58
C LYS A 3 -5.25 -16.27 5.65
N PRO A 4 -5.02 -16.17 4.33
CA PRO A 4 -6.10 -15.96 3.38
C PRO A 4 -7.23 -16.97 3.59
N VAL A 5 -8.47 -16.48 3.54
CA VAL A 5 -9.65 -17.33 3.68
C VAL A 5 -9.69 -18.33 2.54
N SER A 6 -9.69 -19.62 2.87
CA SER A 6 -9.75 -20.68 1.88
C SER A 6 -11.12 -20.74 1.20
N GLU A 7 -11.11 -21.09 -0.09
CA GLU A 7 -12.32 -21.31 -0.87
C GLU A 7 -13.25 -22.31 -0.15
N PRO A 8 -14.54 -21.97 0.02
CA PRO A 8 -15.53 -22.92 0.50
C PRO A 8 -15.63 -24.17 -0.38
N PRO A 9 -15.69 -25.38 0.22
CA PRO A 9 -15.74 -26.64 -0.53
C PRO A 9 -16.74 -26.61 -1.68
N SER A 10 -16.32 -27.17 -2.83
CA SER A 10 -17.19 -27.22 -3.99
C SER A 10 -18.46 -28.00 -3.68
N GLY A 11 -19.61 -27.40 -3.97
CA GLY A 11 -20.92 -27.99 -3.73
C GLY A 11 -21.39 -27.96 -2.28
N GLU A 12 -20.73 -27.22 -1.38
CA GLU A 12 -21.18 -27.03 0.00
C GLU A 12 -22.64 -26.53 0.04
N LYS A 13 -23.47 -27.28 0.78
CA LYS A 13 -24.92 -27.05 0.88
C LYS A 13 -25.28 -26.45 2.23
N LEU A 14 -26.48 -25.86 2.30
CA LEU A 14 -27.09 -25.45 3.55
C LEU A 14 -27.10 -26.62 4.55
N ALA A 15 -26.78 -26.32 5.80
CA ALA A 15 -26.96 -27.27 6.89
C ALA A 15 -28.45 -27.64 6.99
N ALA A 16 -28.74 -28.89 7.34
CA ALA A 16 -30.12 -29.37 7.46
C ALA A 16 -30.96 -28.58 8.49
N SER A 17 -30.31 -27.88 9.42
CA SER A 17 -30.92 -27.03 10.44
C SER A 17 -31.16 -25.59 9.99
N THR A 18 -30.67 -25.17 8.82
CA THR A 18 -30.67 -23.77 8.39
C THR A 18 -31.58 -23.60 7.18
N THR A 19 -32.57 -22.72 7.28
CA THR A 19 -33.44 -22.41 6.14
C THR A 19 -32.73 -21.49 5.15
N ALA A 20 -33.20 -21.48 3.89
CA ALA A 20 -32.67 -20.54 2.89
C ALA A 20 -32.88 -19.07 3.32
N GLU A 21 -33.97 -18.77 4.02
CA GLU A 21 -34.27 -17.44 4.56
C GLU A 21 -33.24 -17.04 5.63
N ASP A 22 -32.93 -17.94 6.57
CA ASP A 22 -31.93 -17.70 7.60
C ASP A 22 -30.53 -17.51 7.00
N ALA A 23 -30.17 -18.31 6.01
CA ALA A 23 -28.88 -18.19 5.32
C ALA A 23 -28.75 -16.87 4.54
N VAL A 24 -29.83 -16.41 3.89
CA VAL A 24 -29.87 -15.10 3.22
C VAL A 24 -29.80 -13.96 4.22
N ALA A 25 -30.45 -14.09 5.38
CA ALA A 25 -30.36 -13.11 6.46
C ALA A 25 -28.93 -13.03 7.02
N GLY A 26 -28.30 -14.19 7.30
CA GLY A 26 -26.91 -14.29 7.73
C GLY A 26 -25.94 -13.68 6.72
N LEU A 27 -26.10 -13.97 5.43
CA LEU A 27 -25.30 -13.36 4.36
C LEU A 27 -25.38 -11.83 4.37
N LYS A 28 -26.60 -11.27 4.48
CA LYS A 28 -26.80 -9.82 4.51
C LYS A 28 -26.23 -9.18 5.76
N ALA A 29 -26.34 -9.85 6.91
CA ALA A 29 -25.75 -9.39 8.17
C ALA A 29 -24.22 -9.38 8.09
N ALA A 30 -23.61 -10.44 7.54
CA ALA A 30 -22.17 -10.51 7.35
C ALA A 30 -21.67 -9.43 6.37
N ALA A 31 -22.38 -9.23 5.25
CA ALA A 31 -22.09 -8.15 4.31
C ALA A 31 -22.19 -6.75 4.94
N GLN A 32 -23.17 -6.54 5.82
CA GLN A 32 -23.31 -5.30 6.59
C GLN A 32 -22.15 -5.09 7.56
N SER A 33 -21.75 -6.14 8.29
CA SER A 33 -20.61 -6.12 9.22
C SER A 33 -19.31 -5.74 8.50
N VAL A 34 -19.01 -6.40 7.37
CA VAL A 34 -17.83 -6.11 6.54
C VAL A 34 -17.84 -4.67 6.00
N HIS A 35 -19.00 -4.18 5.56
CA HIS A 35 -19.11 -2.77 5.14
C HIS A 35 -18.77 -1.80 6.27
N ASP A 36 -19.34 -2.02 7.46
CA ASP A 36 -19.13 -1.12 8.60
C ASP A 36 -17.68 -1.16 9.08
N GLU A 37 -17.05 -2.33 9.04
CA GLU A 37 -15.62 -2.50 9.33
C GLU A 37 -14.75 -1.72 8.32
N LEU A 38 -14.95 -1.93 7.01
CA LEU A 38 -14.18 -1.24 5.97
C LEU A 38 -14.38 0.27 6.03
N LYS A 39 -15.60 0.72 6.33
CA LYS A 39 -15.89 2.15 6.53
C LYS A 39 -15.17 2.71 7.76
N ALA A 40 -15.16 2.00 8.88
CA ALA A 40 -14.42 2.41 10.07
C ALA A 40 -12.90 2.47 9.83
N ARG A 41 -12.36 1.55 9.01
CA ARG A 41 -10.97 1.62 8.55
C ARG A 41 -10.74 2.83 7.65
N ALA A 42 -11.64 3.12 6.73
CA ALA A 42 -11.57 4.29 5.86
C ALA A 42 -11.59 5.61 6.65
N ASP A 43 -12.37 5.69 7.73
CA ASP A 43 -12.44 6.86 8.60
C ASP A 43 -11.12 7.14 9.34
N LYS A 44 -10.29 6.12 9.55
CA LYS A 44 -8.95 6.23 10.15
C LYS A 44 -7.83 6.43 9.12
N ALA A 45 -8.09 6.07 7.86
CA ALA A 45 -7.15 6.23 6.76
C ALA A 45 -7.13 7.68 6.23
N SER A 46 -6.11 8.02 5.45
CA SER A 46 -5.99 9.32 4.79
C SER A 46 -5.56 9.17 3.34
N GLY A 47 -5.83 10.20 2.53
CA GLY A 47 -5.46 10.20 1.11
C GLY A 47 -6.17 9.12 0.29
N ASP A 48 -5.47 8.58 -0.70
CA ASP A 48 -6.04 7.66 -1.69
C ASP A 48 -6.47 6.32 -1.07
N GLY A 49 -5.78 5.87 -0.02
CA GLY A 49 -6.13 4.68 0.73
C GLY A 49 -7.53 4.76 1.38
N LYS A 50 -7.96 5.96 1.81
CA LYS A 50 -9.33 6.17 2.28
C LYS A 50 -10.34 5.96 1.16
N ALA A 51 -10.09 6.53 -0.02
CA ALA A 51 -10.99 6.42 -1.16
C ALA A 51 -11.14 4.97 -1.64
N VAL A 52 -10.04 4.20 -1.63
CA VAL A 52 -10.05 2.76 -1.91
C VAL A 52 -10.93 2.02 -0.90
N LEU A 53 -10.73 2.23 0.40
CA LEU A 53 -11.52 1.57 1.44
C LEU A 53 -13.01 1.93 1.38
N GLU A 54 -13.36 3.20 1.11
CA GLU A 54 -14.76 3.62 0.91
C GLU A 54 -15.39 2.93 -0.30
N ALA A 55 -14.67 2.84 -1.41
CA ALA A 55 -15.12 2.15 -2.60
C ALA A 55 -15.34 0.64 -2.35
N THR A 56 -14.40 -0.02 -1.66
CA THR A 56 -14.50 -1.43 -1.30
C THR A 56 -15.64 -1.69 -0.31
N ALA A 57 -15.86 -0.78 0.66
CA ALA A 57 -17.00 -0.87 1.58
C ALA A 57 -18.34 -0.87 0.82
N LEU A 58 -18.50 -0.02 -0.19
CA LEU A 58 -19.71 0.02 -1.02
C LEU A 58 -19.95 -1.30 -1.79
N MET A 59 -18.89 -1.97 -2.24
CA MET A 59 -19.00 -3.27 -2.91
C MET A 59 -19.57 -4.36 -2.00
N ALA A 60 -19.27 -4.32 -0.70
CA ALA A 60 -19.82 -5.28 0.27
C ALA A 60 -21.35 -5.23 0.36
N LYS A 61 -21.98 -4.08 0.08
CA LYS A 61 -23.43 -3.91 0.06
C LYS A 61 -24.02 -3.87 -1.35
N ASP A 62 -23.23 -4.21 -2.36
CA ASP A 62 -23.69 -4.14 -3.73
C ASP A 62 -24.89 -5.08 -3.97
N THR A 63 -25.95 -4.52 -4.52
CA THR A 63 -27.22 -5.26 -4.67
C THR A 63 -27.12 -6.35 -5.72
N MET A 64 -26.26 -6.23 -6.73
CA MET A 64 -26.06 -7.24 -7.76
C MET A 64 -25.32 -8.44 -7.17
N LEU A 65 -24.24 -8.20 -6.41
CA LEU A 65 -23.50 -9.25 -5.70
C LEU A 65 -24.41 -10.04 -4.75
N LEU A 66 -25.14 -9.34 -3.87
CA LEU A 66 -25.99 -9.99 -2.86
C LEU A 66 -27.19 -10.72 -3.49
N LYS A 67 -27.78 -10.19 -4.57
CA LYS A 67 -28.86 -10.88 -5.29
C LYS A 67 -28.36 -12.14 -6.00
N SER A 68 -27.16 -12.09 -6.59
CA SER A 68 -26.54 -13.25 -7.24
C SER A 68 -26.30 -14.37 -6.23
N ALA A 69 -25.70 -14.06 -5.08
CA ALA A 69 -25.52 -15.02 -3.99
C ALA A 69 -26.85 -15.54 -3.43
N THR A 70 -27.83 -14.66 -3.20
CA THR A 70 -29.19 -15.06 -2.74
C THR A 70 -29.85 -16.05 -3.70
N LYS A 71 -29.67 -15.87 -5.02
CA LYS A 71 -30.21 -16.80 -6.03
C LYS A 71 -29.57 -18.18 -5.94
N LEU A 72 -28.26 -18.27 -5.68
CA LEU A 72 -27.57 -19.55 -5.49
C LEU A 72 -28.05 -20.27 -4.23
N ILE A 73 -28.29 -19.54 -3.14
CA ILE A 73 -28.86 -20.09 -1.89
C ILE A 73 -30.26 -20.66 -2.16
N ASN A 74 -31.16 -19.83 -2.73
CA ASN A 74 -32.57 -20.21 -2.92
C ASN A 74 -32.78 -21.32 -3.95
N ASN A 75 -32.04 -21.28 -5.07
CA ASN A 75 -32.29 -22.20 -6.19
C ASN A 75 -31.47 -23.49 -6.08
N ASN A 76 -30.23 -23.40 -5.58
CA ASN A 76 -29.30 -24.52 -5.57
C ASN A 76 -29.10 -25.09 -4.16
N GLY A 77 -29.63 -24.45 -3.12
CA GLY A 77 -29.43 -24.86 -1.72
C GLY A 77 -27.97 -24.74 -1.28
N SER A 78 -27.17 -23.87 -1.92
CA SER A 78 -25.77 -23.64 -1.56
C SER A 78 -25.66 -22.97 -0.19
N SER A 79 -24.59 -23.25 0.56
CA SER A 79 -24.27 -22.50 1.77
C SER A 79 -24.06 -21.01 1.46
N ALA A 80 -24.21 -20.14 2.46
CA ALA A 80 -24.02 -18.71 2.29
C ALA A 80 -22.59 -18.37 1.84
N GLU A 81 -21.62 -19.08 2.42
CA GLU A 81 -20.19 -18.99 2.14
C GLU A 81 -19.89 -19.36 0.68
N ARG A 82 -20.41 -20.50 0.22
CA ARG A 82 -20.19 -20.94 -1.16
C ARG A 82 -20.88 -20.01 -2.16
N ALA A 83 -22.11 -19.59 -1.85
CA ALA A 83 -22.88 -18.71 -2.72
C ALA A 83 -22.20 -17.35 -2.92
N ILE A 84 -21.68 -16.72 -1.86
CA ILE A 84 -20.97 -15.44 -2.00
C ILE A 84 -19.63 -15.61 -2.72
N TRP A 85 -18.92 -16.73 -2.50
CA TRP A 85 -17.66 -17.02 -3.19
C TRP A 85 -17.83 -17.10 -4.71
N GLU A 86 -18.83 -17.86 -5.16
CA GLU A 86 -19.17 -18.02 -6.59
C GLU A 86 -19.71 -16.72 -7.20
N ALA A 87 -20.60 -16.02 -6.48
CA ALA A 87 -21.13 -14.74 -6.93
C ALA A 87 -20.01 -13.70 -7.11
N GLY A 88 -19.10 -13.59 -6.14
CA GLY A 88 -17.94 -12.70 -6.21
C GLY A 88 -16.99 -13.07 -7.35
N ALA A 89 -16.77 -14.36 -7.62
CA ALA A 89 -15.97 -14.81 -8.77
C ALA A 89 -16.56 -14.31 -10.10
N SER A 90 -17.88 -14.48 -10.27
CA SER A 90 -18.58 -14.09 -11.49
C SER A 90 -18.61 -12.57 -11.69
N VAL A 91 -18.82 -11.80 -10.61
CA VAL A 91 -18.78 -10.33 -10.67
C VAL A 91 -17.36 -9.84 -10.99
N SER A 92 -16.34 -10.43 -10.36
CA SER A 92 -14.94 -10.13 -10.68
C SER A 92 -14.61 -10.39 -12.15
N GLU A 93 -15.04 -11.51 -12.71
CA GLU A 93 -14.81 -11.84 -14.12
C GLU A 93 -15.54 -10.85 -15.05
N MET A 94 -16.77 -10.46 -14.71
CA MET A 94 -17.52 -9.45 -15.45
C MET A 94 -16.79 -8.09 -15.45
N LEU A 95 -16.33 -7.63 -14.28
CA LEU A 95 -15.58 -6.39 -14.14
C LEU A 95 -14.28 -6.42 -14.95
N HIS A 96 -13.55 -7.54 -14.90
CA HIS A 96 -12.35 -7.74 -15.68
C HIS A 96 -12.62 -7.61 -17.19
N ASN A 97 -13.70 -8.24 -17.68
CA ASN A 97 -14.07 -8.22 -19.09
C ASN A 97 -14.56 -6.85 -19.59
N LEU A 98 -15.05 -5.97 -18.70
CA LEU A 98 -15.42 -4.60 -19.05
C LEU A 98 -14.21 -3.71 -19.35
N GLY A 99 -13.03 -4.06 -18.83
CA GLY A 99 -11.77 -3.35 -19.08
C GLY A 99 -11.69 -1.98 -18.39
N GLY A 100 -10.56 -1.30 -18.60
CA GLY A 100 -10.26 0.01 -18.02
C GLY A 100 -10.37 0.01 -16.49
N TYR A 101 -10.88 1.12 -15.95
CA TYR A 101 -11.08 1.32 -14.50
C TYR A 101 -11.91 0.21 -13.83
N MET A 102 -12.84 -0.43 -14.55
CA MET A 102 -13.65 -1.51 -13.97
C MET A 102 -12.85 -2.79 -13.76
N ALA A 103 -11.87 -3.07 -14.61
CA ALA A 103 -11.01 -4.25 -14.47
C ALA A 103 -10.09 -4.17 -13.25
N GLU A 104 -9.68 -2.96 -12.86
CA GLU A 104 -8.88 -2.71 -11.65
C GLU A 104 -9.64 -3.06 -10.37
N ARG A 105 -10.98 -2.88 -10.39
CA ARG A 105 -11.88 -3.20 -9.27
C ARG A 105 -12.21 -4.68 -9.14
N ALA A 106 -11.78 -5.53 -10.07
CA ALA A 106 -12.08 -6.96 -10.05
C ALA A 106 -11.52 -7.63 -8.78
N THR A 107 -10.29 -7.29 -8.40
CA THR A 107 -9.63 -7.82 -7.20
C THR A 107 -10.30 -7.36 -5.91
N ASP A 108 -10.87 -6.15 -5.88
CA ASP A 108 -11.59 -5.63 -4.71
C ASP A 108 -12.83 -6.48 -4.39
N VAL A 109 -13.54 -6.96 -5.42
CA VAL A 109 -14.68 -7.87 -5.24
C VAL A 109 -14.24 -9.21 -4.67
N LEU A 110 -13.05 -9.70 -5.07
CA LEU A 110 -12.48 -10.94 -4.52
C LEU A 110 -12.05 -10.78 -3.06
N ASP A 111 -11.59 -9.59 -2.66
CA ASP A 111 -11.31 -9.27 -1.26
C ASP A 111 -12.60 -9.18 -0.44
N VAL A 112 -13.61 -8.46 -0.94
CA VAL A 112 -14.93 -8.34 -0.30
C VAL A 112 -15.57 -9.71 -0.06
N ARG A 113 -15.60 -10.60 -1.06
CA ARG A 113 -16.19 -11.95 -0.86
C ARG A 113 -15.41 -12.73 0.21
N ALA A 114 -14.09 -12.60 0.27
CA ALA A 114 -13.26 -13.33 1.23
C ALA A 114 -13.53 -12.83 2.66
N ARG A 115 -13.66 -11.52 2.85
CA ARG A 115 -14.07 -10.90 4.14
C ARG A 115 -15.46 -11.36 4.57
N ILE A 116 -16.43 -11.41 3.65
CA ILE A 116 -17.79 -11.89 3.97
C ILE A 116 -17.77 -13.37 4.40
N VAL A 117 -16.98 -14.21 3.72
CA VAL A 117 -16.80 -15.62 4.14
C VAL A 117 -16.12 -15.73 5.50
N ALA A 118 -15.14 -14.86 5.79
CA ALA A 118 -14.48 -14.83 7.10
C ALA A 118 -15.50 -14.56 8.22
N GLU A 119 -16.33 -13.53 8.02
CA GLU A 119 -17.37 -13.12 8.96
C GLU A 119 -18.41 -14.23 9.16
N LEU A 120 -18.88 -14.88 8.09
CA LEU A 120 -19.82 -16.00 8.18
C LEU A 120 -19.25 -17.19 8.97
N ARG A 121 -17.94 -17.43 8.86
CA ARG A 121 -17.24 -18.52 9.56
C ARG A 121 -16.76 -18.15 10.97
N GLY A 122 -16.88 -16.87 11.36
CA GLY A 122 -16.31 -16.37 12.61
C GLY A 122 -14.79 -16.48 12.68
N VAL A 123 -14.10 -16.43 11.54
CA VAL A 123 -12.62 -16.42 11.48
C VAL A 123 -12.13 -15.00 11.19
N PRO A 124 -10.90 -14.63 11.60
CA PRO A 124 -10.38 -13.29 11.36
C PRO A 124 -10.37 -12.94 9.88
N ALA A 125 -10.86 -11.75 9.55
CA ALA A 125 -10.86 -11.23 8.18
C ALA A 125 -9.43 -10.98 7.67
N PRO A 126 -9.20 -11.06 6.34
CA PRO A 126 -7.93 -10.67 5.74
C PRO A 126 -7.53 -9.23 6.09
N GLY A 127 -6.22 -8.99 6.17
CA GLY A 127 -5.63 -7.67 6.41
C GLY A 127 -5.03 -7.50 7.80
N ILE A 128 -4.63 -6.27 8.11
CA ILE A 128 -3.96 -5.95 9.38
C ILE A 128 -4.92 -6.24 10.55
N PRO A 129 -4.54 -7.08 11.52
CA PRO A 129 -5.38 -7.39 12.67
C PRO A 129 -5.51 -6.18 13.59
N ALA A 130 -6.69 -6.01 14.18
CA ALA A 130 -6.89 -5.06 15.26
C ALA A 130 -6.24 -5.60 16.55
N SER A 131 -5.50 -4.75 17.25
CA SER A 131 -4.87 -5.08 18.52
C SER A 131 -4.86 -3.85 19.43
N ASP A 132 -5.18 -4.04 20.71
CA ASP A 132 -5.08 -3.01 21.73
C ASP A 132 -3.63 -2.83 22.23
N THR A 133 -2.75 -3.77 21.91
CA THR A 133 -1.32 -3.73 22.26
C THR A 133 -0.44 -3.65 21.03
N PRO A 134 0.68 -2.91 21.08
CA PRO A 134 1.60 -2.85 19.95
C PRO A 134 2.18 -4.23 19.60
N PHE A 135 2.36 -4.53 18.31
CA PHE A 135 2.77 -5.85 17.83
C PHE A 135 3.63 -5.78 16.56
N ILE A 136 4.33 -6.88 16.26
CA ILE A 136 5.11 -7.06 15.03
C ILE A 136 4.21 -7.71 13.98
N LEU A 137 4.04 -7.06 12.83
CA LEU A 137 3.20 -7.59 11.75
C LEU A 137 4.02 -8.53 10.86
N VAL A 138 3.71 -9.82 10.89
CA VAL A 138 4.22 -10.82 9.94
C VAL A 138 3.18 -11.07 8.85
N ALA A 139 3.57 -11.04 7.58
CA ALA A 139 2.68 -11.24 6.44
C ALA A 139 3.40 -11.88 5.24
N GLU A 140 2.66 -12.39 4.25
CA GLU A 140 3.26 -12.79 2.97
C GLU A 140 3.63 -11.54 2.16
N ASP A 141 2.65 -10.66 1.99
CA ASP A 141 2.79 -9.30 1.48
C ASP A 141 1.65 -8.43 2.05
N LEU A 142 1.69 -7.12 1.83
CA LEU A 142 0.60 -6.20 2.18
C LEU A 142 -0.07 -5.68 0.91
N ALA A 143 -1.39 -5.77 0.86
CA ALA A 143 -2.16 -5.10 -0.17
C ALA A 143 -2.11 -3.58 0.02
N PRO A 144 -2.30 -2.77 -1.05
CA PRO A 144 -2.36 -1.31 -0.93
C PRO A 144 -3.40 -0.79 0.08
N ALA A 145 -4.54 -1.50 0.20
CA ALA A 145 -5.57 -1.16 1.19
C ALA A 145 -5.09 -1.41 2.63
N ASP A 146 -4.27 -2.43 2.86
CA ASP A 146 -3.70 -2.73 4.18
C ASP A 146 -2.66 -1.70 4.56
N THR A 147 -1.76 -1.34 3.64
CA THR A 147 -0.71 -0.34 3.90
C THR A 147 -1.29 1.03 4.24
N ALA A 148 -2.43 1.40 3.66
CA ALA A 148 -3.14 2.64 3.99
C ALA A 148 -3.64 2.71 5.44
N THR A 149 -3.83 1.56 6.08
CA THR A 149 -4.29 1.44 7.47
C THR A 149 -3.17 1.08 8.44
N LEU A 150 -1.93 0.99 7.95
CA LEU A 150 -0.78 0.65 8.75
C LEU A 150 -0.46 1.80 9.71
N ASP A 151 -0.71 1.59 11.00
CA ASP A 151 -0.47 2.57 12.07
C ASP A 151 0.82 2.24 12.82
N PRO A 152 1.87 3.08 12.74
CA PRO A 152 3.13 2.87 13.46
C PRO A 152 3.01 2.92 15.00
N ALA A 153 1.90 3.43 15.54
CA ALA A 153 1.65 3.39 16.98
C ALA A 153 1.26 1.98 17.46
N VAL A 154 0.70 1.15 16.57
CA VAL A 154 0.25 -0.21 16.87
C VAL A 154 1.18 -1.25 16.25
N VAL A 155 1.60 -1.07 15.00
CA VAL A 155 2.55 -1.97 14.34
C VAL A 155 3.96 -1.46 14.56
N THR A 156 4.76 -2.15 15.38
CA THR A 156 6.10 -1.70 15.77
C THR A 156 7.21 -2.16 14.82
N ALA A 157 6.97 -3.20 14.03
CA ALA A 157 7.85 -3.66 12.97
C ALA A 157 7.07 -4.45 11.91
N LEU A 158 7.65 -4.58 10.71
CA LEU A 158 7.06 -5.29 9.59
C LEU A 158 7.97 -6.41 9.08
N VAL A 159 7.44 -7.61 8.94
CA VAL A 159 8.16 -8.77 8.40
C VAL A 159 7.34 -9.38 7.28
N THR A 160 7.92 -9.47 6.07
CA THR A 160 7.25 -10.11 4.94
C THR A 160 8.02 -11.30 4.38
N SER A 161 7.33 -12.39 4.05
CA SER A 161 7.94 -13.55 3.40
C SER A 161 8.20 -13.31 1.91
N GLY A 162 7.37 -12.48 1.28
CA GLY A 162 7.52 -11.99 -0.09
C GLY A 162 8.15 -10.61 -0.20
N GLY A 163 8.21 -10.11 -1.43
CA GLY A 163 8.71 -8.78 -1.76
C GLY A 163 10.24 -8.68 -1.85
N GLY A 164 10.74 -7.45 -1.87
CA GLY A 164 12.17 -7.14 -1.90
C GLY A 164 12.44 -5.74 -1.36
N PRO A 165 13.70 -5.33 -1.20
CA PRO A 165 14.05 -4.05 -0.55
C PRO A 165 13.50 -2.79 -1.25
N GLN A 166 13.04 -2.93 -2.49
CA GLN A 166 12.43 -1.87 -3.30
C GLN A 166 10.92 -2.09 -3.51
N SER A 167 10.30 -3.06 -2.83
CA SER A 167 8.85 -3.27 -2.93
C SER A 167 8.09 -2.11 -2.32
N HIS A 168 6.83 -1.95 -2.74
CA HIS A 168 5.92 -0.94 -2.21
C HIS A 168 5.83 -1.02 -0.68
N THR A 169 5.66 -2.24 -0.15
CA THR A 169 5.65 -2.56 1.27
C THR A 169 6.93 -2.10 2.00
N ALA A 170 8.11 -2.37 1.44
CA ALA A 170 9.39 -1.94 2.03
C ALA A 170 9.58 -0.41 2.02
N ILE A 171 9.12 0.25 0.95
CA ILE A 171 9.18 1.72 0.82
C ILE A 171 8.26 2.37 1.86
N ILE A 172 7.05 1.84 2.03
CA ILE A 172 6.08 2.37 2.99
C ILE A 172 6.58 2.20 4.41
N ALA A 173 7.06 1.01 4.78
CA ALA A 173 7.61 0.77 6.12
C ALA A 173 8.74 1.76 6.44
N ARG A 174 9.64 2.01 5.48
CA ARG A 174 10.70 3.02 5.64
C ARG A 174 10.16 4.44 5.79
N SER A 175 9.15 4.81 5.00
CA SER A 175 8.53 6.15 5.09
C SER A 175 7.85 6.39 6.44
N LEU A 176 7.36 5.31 7.06
CA LEU A 176 6.73 5.31 8.38
C LEU A 176 7.75 5.13 9.52
N GLY A 177 9.05 4.99 9.22
CA GLY A 177 10.10 4.78 10.22
C GLY A 177 10.06 3.40 10.89
N LEU A 178 9.34 2.44 10.31
CA LEU A 178 9.21 1.10 10.86
C LEU A 178 10.45 0.24 10.53
N PRO A 179 11.03 -0.47 11.50
CA PRO A 179 11.93 -1.57 11.23
C PRO A 179 11.24 -2.60 10.33
N ALA A 180 11.90 -2.99 9.23
CA ALA A 180 11.32 -3.93 8.28
C ALA A 180 12.32 -4.96 7.77
N VAL A 181 11.88 -6.21 7.70
CA VAL A 181 12.61 -7.32 7.06
C VAL A 181 11.71 -7.92 5.99
N VAL A 182 12.17 -7.95 4.74
CA VAL A 182 11.40 -8.45 3.59
C VAL A 182 12.09 -9.64 2.97
N ALA A 183 11.35 -10.44 2.20
CA ALA A 183 11.82 -11.72 1.65
C ALA A 183 12.31 -12.72 2.73
N ALA A 184 11.74 -12.64 3.94
CA ALA A 184 12.08 -13.50 5.06
C ALA A 184 11.38 -14.86 4.91
N ARG A 185 12.05 -15.82 4.27
CA ARG A 185 11.44 -17.14 4.01
C ARG A 185 11.16 -17.89 5.31
N GLY A 186 9.98 -18.53 5.38
CA GLY A 186 9.57 -19.36 6.52
C GLY A 186 8.92 -18.59 7.68
N VAL A 187 8.80 -17.26 7.59
CA VAL A 187 8.13 -16.46 8.64
C VAL A 187 6.62 -16.73 8.72
N ASP A 188 6.03 -17.32 7.69
CA ASP A 188 4.61 -17.71 7.67
C ASP A 188 4.28 -18.86 8.65
N GLU A 189 5.30 -19.52 9.19
CA GLU A 189 5.18 -20.58 10.20
C GLU A 189 5.25 -20.04 11.64
N ILE A 190 5.55 -18.75 11.82
CA ILE A 190 5.63 -18.12 13.15
C ILE A 190 4.22 -18.10 13.76
N PRO A 191 4.01 -18.70 14.95
CA PRO A 191 2.70 -18.72 15.57
C PRO A 191 2.31 -17.33 16.08
N ASP A 192 1.01 -17.05 16.05
CA ASP A 192 0.47 -15.81 16.62
C ASP A 192 0.78 -15.73 18.12
N GLY A 193 1.11 -14.53 18.60
CA GLY A 193 1.57 -14.30 19.97
C GLY A 193 3.01 -14.76 20.26
N ALA A 194 3.76 -15.28 19.29
CA ALA A 194 5.18 -15.55 19.46
C ALA A 194 5.96 -14.27 19.73
N GLU A 195 6.94 -14.37 20.64
CA GLU A 195 7.85 -13.26 20.88
C GLU A 195 8.98 -13.29 19.85
N VAL A 196 9.16 -12.15 19.18
CA VAL A 196 10.08 -12.02 18.05
C VAL A 196 10.91 -10.76 18.21
N PHE A 197 12.21 -10.87 17.96
CA PHE A 197 13.09 -9.72 17.79
C PHE A 197 13.38 -9.50 16.30
N VAL A 198 13.28 -8.25 15.87
CA VAL A 198 13.49 -7.82 14.48
C VAL A 198 14.60 -6.79 14.45
N ASP A 199 15.67 -7.11 13.71
CA ASP A 199 16.74 -6.18 13.40
C ASP A 199 16.63 -5.74 11.94
N GLY A 200 15.99 -4.59 11.72
CA GLY A 200 15.85 -4.01 10.39
C GLY A 200 17.16 -3.52 9.78
N ALA A 201 18.22 -3.32 10.57
CA ALA A 201 19.53 -2.89 10.08
C ALA A 201 20.35 -4.09 9.58
N ALA A 202 20.35 -5.20 10.34
CA ALA A 202 20.99 -6.45 9.95
C ALA A 202 20.15 -7.27 8.97
N GLY A 203 18.84 -6.99 8.87
CA GLY A 203 17.91 -7.78 8.06
C GLY A 203 17.66 -9.18 8.66
N SER A 204 17.66 -9.29 9.99
CA SER A 204 17.57 -10.56 10.70
C SER A 204 16.38 -10.59 11.66
N LEU A 205 15.96 -11.82 11.99
CA LEU A 205 14.84 -12.10 12.88
C LEU A 205 15.23 -13.23 13.83
N SER A 206 14.86 -13.10 15.10
CA SER A 206 15.06 -14.14 16.12
C SER A 206 13.74 -14.49 16.77
N LEU A 207 13.43 -15.78 16.79
CA LEU A 207 12.39 -16.34 17.64
C LEU A 207 13.00 -16.57 19.03
N GLU A 208 12.23 -16.32 20.09
CA GLU A 208 12.69 -16.43 21.49
C GLU A 208 13.92 -15.53 21.77
N PRO A 209 13.74 -14.21 21.79
CA PRO A 209 14.85 -13.28 21.89
C PRO A 209 15.61 -13.41 23.20
N THR A 210 16.94 -13.31 23.11
CA THR A 210 17.84 -13.34 24.27
C THR A 210 17.69 -12.07 25.12
N GLU A 211 18.16 -12.11 26.36
CA GLU A 211 18.17 -10.94 27.24
C GLU A 211 18.95 -9.76 26.62
N GLU A 212 20.03 -10.03 25.89
CA GLU A 212 20.78 -8.99 25.18
C GLU A 212 19.95 -8.35 24.07
N GLN A 213 19.16 -9.13 23.33
CA GLN A 213 18.27 -8.61 22.28
C GLN A 213 17.11 -7.79 22.87
N ARG A 214 16.55 -8.21 24.01
CA ARG A 214 15.54 -7.45 24.75
C ARG A 214 16.10 -6.11 25.22
N ALA A 215 17.29 -6.13 25.82
CA ALA A 215 17.98 -4.94 26.28
C ALA A 215 18.31 -4.00 25.10
N ALA A 216 18.75 -4.54 23.96
CA ALA A 216 19.01 -3.76 22.75
C ALA A 216 17.73 -3.11 22.19
N ALA A 217 16.59 -3.83 22.19
CA ALA A 217 15.32 -3.27 21.76
C ALA A 217 14.84 -2.12 22.66
N LEU A 218 14.94 -2.29 23.99
CA LEU A 218 14.62 -1.23 24.95
C LEU A 218 15.53 -0.01 24.78
N ALA A 219 16.84 -0.25 24.67
CA ALA A 219 17.82 0.81 24.43
C ALA A 219 17.58 1.52 23.09
N TRP A 220 17.12 0.82 22.05
CA TRP A 220 16.77 1.45 20.79
C TRP A 220 15.61 2.44 20.94
N VAL A 221 14.56 2.06 21.69
CA VAL A 221 13.42 2.95 21.96
C VAL A 221 13.85 4.18 22.78
N GLU A 222 14.66 3.99 23.82
CA GLU A 222 15.20 5.09 24.62
C GLU A 222 16.15 5.99 23.82
N ASN A 223 17.01 5.41 22.98
CA ASN A 223 17.95 6.15 22.16
C ASN A 223 17.25 6.90 21.01
N ALA A 224 16.22 6.31 20.40
CA ALA A 224 15.41 7.00 19.40
C ALA A 224 14.76 8.27 19.97
N ALA A 225 14.36 8.25 21.26
CA ALA A 225 13.83 9.42 21.95
C ALA A 225 14.91 10.47 22.32
N THR A 226 16.19 10.10 22.32
CA THR A 226 17.32 10.99 22.67
C THR A 226 18.17 11.41 21.47
N LEU A 227 17.86 10.92 20.26
CA LEU A 227 18.50 11.38 19.03
C LEU A 227 18.40 12.90 18.93
N ALA A 228 19.56 13.56 18.85
CA ALA A 228 19.64 15.00 18.73
C ALA A 228 18.84 15.45 17.49
N VAL A 229 17.92 16.39 17.70
CA VAL A 229 17.19 17.03 16.60
C VAL A 229 18.22 17.66 15.68
N PHE A 230 18.16 17.32 14.40
CA PHE A 230 19.03 17.93 13.40
C PHE A 230 18.86 19.46 13.45
N ASP A 231 19.95 20.17 13.73
CA ASP A 231 19.96 21.62 13.92
C ASP A 231 19.91 22.40 12.59
N GLY A 232 19.80 21.69 11.47
CA GLY A 232 19.77 22.25 10.13
C GLY A 232 21.15 22.49 9.52
N ASN A 233 22.24 22.07 10.18
CA ASN A 233 23.59 22.28 9.69
C ASN A 233 24.37 20.96 9.54
N GLY A 234 24.49 20.47 8.31
CA GLY A 234 25.34 19.32 8.01
C GLY A 234 26.82 19.69 7.99
N THR A 235 27.55 19.43 9.06
CA THR A 235 29.00 19.64 9.13
C THR A 235 29.74 18.48 9.76
N THR A 236 30.91 18.13 9.22
CA THR A 236 31.82 17.17 9.84
C THR A 236 32.54 17.78 11.06
N ALA A 237 33.20 16.95 11.86
CA ALA A 237 33.91 17.39 13.07
C ALA A 237 35.07 18.38 12.80
N ASP A 238 35.61 18.40 11.58
CA ASP A 238 36.63 19.35 11.09
C ASP A 238 36.03 20.56 10.35
N GLY A 239 34.70 20.71 10.34
CA GLY A 239 33.99 21.88 9.82
C GLY A 239 33.69 21.86 8.32
N HIS A 240 33.89 20.74 7.63
CA HIS A 240 33.50 20.61 6.23
C HIS A 240 31.97 20.57 6.09
N LEU A 241 31.42 21.47 5.26
CA LEU A 241 29.98 21.53 5.00
C LEU A 241 29.54 20.37 4.10
N VAL A 242 28.58 19.56 4.57
CA VAL A 242 27.94 18.48 3.81
C VAL A 242 26.44 18.73 3.82
N PRO A 243 25.86 19.32 2.74
CA PRO A 243 24.44 19.65 2.72
C PRO A 243 23.57 18.40 2.85
N LEU A 244 22.70 18.36 3.87
CA LEU A 244 21.71 17.31 4.03
C LEU A 244 20.42 17.71 3.31
N LEU A 245 20.24 17.13 2.12
CA LEU A 245 19.10 17.40 1.25
C LEU A 245 18.09 16.25 1.30
N ALA A 246 16.80 16.60 1.23
CA ALA A 246 15.72 15.62 1.29
C ALA A 246 15.41 14.99 -0.07
N ASN A 247 14.91 13.75 -0.03
CA ASN A 247 14.27 13.09 -1.16
C ASN A 247 12.75 13.21 -0.96
N VAL A 248 12.03 13.78 -1.93
CA VAL A 248 10.60 14.09 -1.79
C VAL A 248 9.81 13.58 -3.00
N GLY A 249 8.56 13.17 -2.77
CA GLY A 249 7.58 12.83 -3.81
C GLY A 249 6.54 13.93 -4.07
N GLY A 250 6.40 14.90 -3.17
CA GLY A 250 5.47 16.02 -3.34
C GLY A 250 5.53 17.06 -2.22
N ALA A 251 4.55 17.96 -2.21
CA ALA A 251 4.52 19.12 -1.31
C ALA A 251 4.44 18.75 0.18
N LYS A 252 3.71 17.69 0.54
CA LYS A 252 3.61 17.23 1.94
C LYS A 252 4.97 16.77 2.47
N ASP A 253 5.66 15.92 1.72
CA ASP A 253 7.02 15.46 2.06
C ASP A 253 8.00 16.61 2.16
N ALA A 254 7.89 17.59 1.26
CA ALA A 254 8.74 18.78 1.27
C ALA A 254 8.52 19.63 2.52
N ALA A 255 7.27 19.84 2.93
CA ALA A 255 6.94 20.55 4.17
C ALA A 255 7.46 19.82 5.41
N ALA A 256 7.31 18.49 5.47
CA ALA A 256 7.83 17.67 6.57
C ALA A 256 9.37 17.73 6.64
N ALA A 257 10.05 17.61 5.49
CA ALA A 257 11.50 17.72 5.42
C ALA A 257 12.01 19.12 5.83
N ALA A 258 11.31 20.18 5.44
CA ALA A 258 11.65 21.54 5.86
C ALA A 258 11.51 21.71 7.37
N ALA A 259 10.46 21.14 7.98
CA ALA A 259 10.26 21.16 9.43
C ALA A 259 11.36 20.40 10.20
N LEU A 260 11.96 19.37 9.58
CA LEU A 260 13.10 18.62 10.10
C LEU A 260 14.45 19.29 9.83
N GLY A 261 14.48 20.51 9.29
CA GLY A 261 15.72 21.27 9.09
C GLY A 261 16.49 20.95 7.80
N ALA A 262 15.90 20.21 6.85
CA ALA A 262 16.59 19.90 5.59
C ALA A 262 17.09 21.17 4.86
N GLN A 263 18.27 21.06 4.25
CA GLN A 263 18.95 22.19 3.60
C GLN A 263 18.52 22.39 2.13
N GLY A 264 17.53 21.62 1.67
CA GLY A 264 16.97 21.65 0.33
C GLY A 264 16.44 20.27 -0.07
N VAL A 265 16.21 20.09 -1.36
CA VAL A 265 15.77 18.84 -1.98
C VAL A 265 16.84 18.34 -2.95
N GLY A 266 17.36 17.14 -2.68
CA GLY A 266 18.39 16.48 -3.47
C GLY A 266 17.82 15.58 -4.56
N LEU A 267 16.57 15.15 -4.40
CA LEU A 267 15.80 14.42 -5.40
C LEU A 267 14.32 14.67 -5.20
N PHE A 268 13.70 15.38 -6.14
CA PHE A 268 12.25 15.42 -6.29
C PHE A 268 11.84 14.45 -7.39
N ARG A 269 11.12 13.40 -6.99
CA ARG A 269 10.58 12.34 -7.86
C ARG A 269 9.30 12.81 -8.52
N THR A 270 9.31 13.09 -9.83
CA THR A 270 8.11 13.57 -10.53
C THR A 270 7.15 12.47 -10.91
N GLU A 271 7.52 11.19 -10.78
CA GLU A 271 6.66 10.07 -11.20
C GLU A 271 5.32 10.09 -10.47
N PHE A 272 5.26 10.56 -9.22
CA PHE A 272 4.02 10.68 -8.45
C PHE A 272 3.00 11.65 -9.07
N CYS A 273 3.41 12.58 -9.95
CA CYS A 273 2.45 13.39 -10.70
C CYS A 273 1.76 12.62 -11.83
N PHE A 274 2.30 11.46 -12.22
CA PHE A 274 1.84 10.64 -13.34
C PHE A 274 1.23 9.30 -12.89
N LEU A 275 1.57 8.82 -11.69
CA LEU A 275 0.98 7.62 -11.09
C LEU A 275 -0.48 7.90 -10.72
N GLU A 276 -1.34 6.88 -10.81
CA GLU A 276 -2.76 6.91 -10.39
C GLU A 276 -3.64 7.93 -11.14
N ARG A 277 -3.27 8.25 -12.40
CA ARG A 277 -4.08 9.09 -13.29
C ARG A 277 -4.40 8.33 -14.55
N ASP A 278 -5.64 8.42 -15.03
CA ASP A 278 -6.06 7.86 -16.32
C ASP A 278 -5.46 8.61 -17.52
N THR A 279 -5.07 9.88 -17.31
CA THR A 279 -4.55 10.77 -18.35
C THR A 279 -3.30 11.50 -17.88
N GLU A 280 -2.37 11.71 -18.80
CA GLU A 280 -1.14 12.45 -18.56
C GLU A 280 -1.43 13.83 -17.95
N PRO A 281 -0.74 14.23 -16.86
CA PRO A 281 -0.95 15.53 -16.22
C PRO A 281 -0.54 16.67 -17.14
N THR A 282 -1.40 17.68 -17.23
CA THR A 282 -1.13 18.89 -18.00
C THR A 282 0.04 19.68 -17.38
N VAL A 283 0.64 20.58 -18.17
CA VAL A 283 1.71 21.47 -17.70
C VAL A 283 1.26 22.31 -16.49
N LEU A 284 0.00 22.74 -16.47
CA LEU A 284 -0.55 23.52 -15.36
C LEU A 284 -0.68 22.69 -14.07
N GLU A 285 -1.10 21.43 -14.18
CA GLU A 285 -1.19 20.51 -13.04
C GLU A 285 0.20 20.16 -12.49
N GLN A 286 1.16 19.90 -13.38
CA GLN A 286 2.55 19.69 -12.98
C GLN A 286 3.13 20.93 -12.29
N ALA A 287 2.93 22.12 -12.86
CA ALA A 287 3.39 23.37 -12.27
C ALA A 287 2.78 23.62 -10.88
N ALA A 288 1.48 23.34 -10.70
CA ALA A 288 0.81 23.45 -9.41
C ALA A 288 1.38 22.46 -8.39
N ALA A 289 1.60 21.20 -8.79
CA ALA A 289 2.20 20.19 -7.92
C ALA A 289 3.64 20.54 -7.51
N TYR A 290 4.46 21.01 -8.47
CA TYR A 290 5.85 21.37 -8.22
C TYR A 290 5.98 22.62 -7.35
N ARG A 291 5.06 23.58 -7.51
CA ARG A 291 5.04 24.82 -6.72
C ARG A 291 5.03 24.56 -5.21
N GLY A 292 4.24 23.59 -4.74
CA GLY A 292 4.21 23.27 -3.31
C GLY A 292 5.57 22.78 -2.75
N VAL A 293 6.41 22.16 -3.58
CA VAL A 293 7.78 21.78 -3.18
C VAL A 293 8.71 22.98 -3.14
N PHE A 294 8.63 23.88 -4.12
CA PHE A 294 9.43 25.11 -4.13
C PHE A 294 9.05 26.05 -2.97
N ASP A 295 7.77 26.16 -2.65
CA ASP A 295 7.27 27.01 -1.57
C ASP A 295 7.77 26.53 -0.19
N ALA A 296 8.00 25.23 -0.01
CA ALA A 296 8.57 24.67 1.22
C ALA A 296 10.07 24.96 1.41
N PHE A 297 10.79 25.28 0.32
CA PHE A 297 12.24 25.47 0.30
C PHE A 297 12.65 26.81 -0.35
N PRO A 298 12.20 27.96 0.18
CA PRO A 298 12.45 29.26 -0.44
C PRO A 298 13.95 29.57 -0.48
N GLY A 299 14.47 29.85 -1.68
CA GLY A 299 15.88 30.17 -1.90
C GLY A 299 16.85 29.00 -1.70
N LYS A 300 16.35 27.78 -1.43
CA LYS A 300 17.17 26.58 -1.25
C LYS A 300 17.20 25.75 -2.53
N LYS A 301 18.18 24.85 -2.62
CA LYS A 301 18.37 23.95 -3.77
C LYS A 301 17.21 22.97 -3.86
N VAL A 302 16.62 22.82 -5.05
CA VAL A 302 15.64 21.76 -5.36
C VAL A 302 16.05 21.07 -6.65
N VAL A 303 16.44 19.81 -6.56
CA VAL A 303 16.83 19.00 -7.73
C VAL A 303 15.63 18.19 -8.18
N LEU A 304 15.05 18.61 -9.31
CA LEU A 304 13.93 17.92 -9.93
C LEU A 304 14.44 16.87 -10.91
N ARG A 305 14.02 15.62 -10.72
CA ARG A 305 14.29 14.55 -11.68
C ARG A 305 13.14 14.49 -12.67
N THR A 306 13.44 14.58 -13.96
CA THR A 306 12.43 14.37 -15.01
C THR A 306 11.83 12.96 -14.90
N LEU A 307 10.65 12.75 -15.48
CA LEU A 307 9.93 11.47 -15.42
C LEU A 307 10.84 10.26 -15.67
N ASP A 308 11.01 9.41 -14.65
CA ASP A 308 11.69 8.11 -14.73
C ASP A 308 10.63 6.99 -14.85
N ALA A 309 10.17 6.80 -16.08
CA ALA A 309 9.25 5.73 -16.47
C ALA A 309 10.03 4.43 -16.73
N GLY A 310 10.27 3.65 -15.67
CA GLY A 310 10.79 2.29 -15.81
C GLY A 310 9.81 1.37 -16.55
N ALA A 311 10.32 0.31 -17.19
CA ALA A 311 9.53 -0.66 -17.95
C ALA A 311 8.47 -1.42 -17.12
N ASP A 312 8.62 -1.44 -15.79
CA ASP A 312 7.74 -2.13 -14.84
C ASP A 312 6.59 -1.25 -14.29
N LYS A 313 6.40 -0.03 -14.80
CA LYS A 313 5.32 0.86 -14.36
C LYS A 313 4.24 0.98 -15.44
N PRO A 314 2.98 0.56 -15.18
CA PRO A 314 1.89 0.73 -16.13
C PRO A 314 1.57 2.23 -16.23
N PHE A 315 1.79 2.81 -17.41
CA PHE A 315 1.34 4.16 -17.74
C PHE A 315 0.12 4.05 -18.68
N PRO A 316 -0.89 4.93 -18.54
CA PRO A 316 -2.15 4.84 -19.30
C PRO A 316 -2.00 4.93 -20.82
N SER A 317 -0.85 5.40 -21.32
CA SER A 317 -0.61 5.62 -22.74
C SER A 317 0.85 5.36 -23.14
N SER A 318 1.33 4.12 -23.02
CA SER A 318 2.53 3.67 -23.74
C SER A 318 2.11 2.72 -24.86
N PRO A 319 2.23 3.11 -26.15
CA PRO A 319 1.95 2.21 -27.28
C PRO A 319 3.08 1.20 -27.53
N THR A 320 3.97 0.97 -26.56
CA THR A 320 5.18 0.17 -26.78
C THR A 320 4.97 -1.27 -26.33
N PRO A 321 5.15 -2.29 -27.20
CA PRO A 321 5.00 -3.68 -26.79
C PRO A 321 6.09 -4.06 -25.76
N PRO A 322 5.77 -4.92 -24.78
CA PRO A 322 6.75 -5.41 -23.81
C PRO A 322 7.87 -6.17 -24.54
N SER A 323 9.11 -5.70 -24.39
CA SER A 323 10.30 -6.31 -24.98
C SER A 323 11.11 -7.02 -23.87
N PRO A 324 11.43 -8.31 -24.01
CA PRO A 324 11.99 -9.11 -22.92
C PRO A 324 13.48 -8.87 -22.62
N THR A 325 14.17 -7.92 -23.29
CA THR A 325 15.61 -7.72 -23.08
C THR A 325 16.04 -6.26 -23.23
N ARG A 326 16.14 -5.53 -22.11
CA ARG A 326 16.98 -4.32 -22.04
C ARG A 326 17.55 -4.13 -20.63
N PRO A 327 18.85 -4.42 -20.39
CA PRO A 327 19.50 -4.12 -19.12
C PRO A 327 19.86 -2.62 -19.02
N SER A 328 19.41 -2.00 -17.92
CA SER A 328 19.99 -0.93 -17.08
C SER A 328 20.72 0.31 -17.63
N ALA A 329 21.02 0.48 -18.92
CA ALA A 329 21.84 1.63 -19.38
C ALA A 329 21.12 2.70 -20.23
N CYS A 330 19.93 2.43 -20.75
CA CYS A 330 19.24 3.35 -21.69
C CYS A 330 17.89 3.92 -21.20
N ALA A 331 17.44 3.61 -19.98
CA ALA A 331 16.10 4.02 -19.53
C ALA A 331 16.01 5.50 -19.10
N ALA A 332 17.13 6.12 -18.71
CA ALA A 332 17.10 7.47 -18.11
C ALA A 332 16.98 8.62 -19.14
N THR A 333 17.42 8.41 -20.39
CA THR A 333 17.47 9.48 -21.40
C THR A 333 17.43 8.92 -22.83
N ALA A 334 16.25 8.56 -23.35
CA ALA A 334 15.76 8.73 -24.74
C ALA A 334 14.79 7.60 -25.20
N PRO A 335 13.77 7.90 -26.05
CA PRO A 335 13.53 9.14 -26.78
C PRO A 335 12.17 9.79 -26.42
N THR A 336 12.22 10.89 -25.67
CA THR A 336 11.25 12.00 -25.79
C THR A 336 11.37 12.74 -27.14
N SER A 337 12.14 12.22 -28.10
CA SER A 337 12.52 12.87 -29.36
C SER A 337 11.72 12.44 -30.59
N ARG A 338 10.56 11.78 -30.45
CA ARG A 338 9.74 11.36 -31.61
C ARG A 338 8.42 12.11 -31.83
N HIS A 339 8.13 13.15 -31.06
CA HIS A 339 7.08 14.12 -31.40
C HIS A 339 7.71 15.49 -31.63
N PRO A 340 7.77 16.01 -32.87
CA PRO A 340 8.19 17.38 -33.12
C PRO A 340 7.05 18.30 -32.68
N VAL A 341 7.08 18.75 -31.43
CA VAL A 341 6.25 19.87 -30.98
C VAL A 341 7.16 20.85 -30.24
N PHE A 342 7.27 22.04 -30.85
CA PHE A 342 8.00 23.23 -30.47
C PHE A 342 8.37 23.39 -28.99
N TRP A 343 9.67 23.54 -28.70
CA TRP A 343 10.14 24.22 -27.50
C TRP A 343 11.27 25.19 -27.85
N THR A 344 11.03 26.48 -27.61
CA THR A 344 12.05 27.54 -27.68
C THR A 344 12.86 27.58 -26.39
N ALA A 345 14.18 27.54 -26.53
CA ALA A 345 15.12 27.81 -25.46
C ALA A 345 15.05 29.29 -25.02
N SER A 346 14.99 29.53 -23.71
CA SER A 346 15.19 30.84 -23.08
C SER A 346 15.46 30.59 -21.59
N SER A 347 16.53 31.03 -20.95
CA SER A 347 17.43 32.15 -21.25
C SER A 347 18.81 31.93 -20.62
N ARG A 348 19.87 32.30 -21.34
CA ARG A 348 21.17 32.67 -20.72
C ARG A 348 20.99 33.94 -19.89
N PRO A 349 21.75 34.11 -18.80
CA PRO A 349 21.85 35.40 -18.12
C PRO A 349 22.62 36.38 -19.01
N SER A 350 22.13 37.61 -19.12
CA SER A 350 22.91 38.76 -19.64
C SER A 350 23.51 39.53 -18.43
N PRO A 351 24.63 40.23 -18.63
CA PRO A 351 25.65 40.49 -17.60
C PRO A 351 25.24 41.41 -16.44
#